data_AF-A0A6J7IG39-F1
#
_entry.id   AF-A0A6J7IG39-F1
#
_cell.length_a   1.000
_cell.length_b   1.000
_cell.length_c   1.000
_cell.angle_alpha   90.00
_cell.angle_beta   90.00
_cell.angle_gamma   90.00
#
_symmetry.space_group_name_H-M   'P 1'
#
loop_
_entity.id
_entity.type
_entity.pdbx_description
1 polymer ?
#
loop_
_entity_poly.entity_id
_entity_poly.type
_entity_poly.pdbx_seq_one_letter_code
_entity_poly.pdbx_strand_id
1 'polypeptide(L)'
;MTRPPTSSLSVVLLPSGRRTELLDLVEEWTRAWILTPALWLSAGDIKPFASERGSAREIGPPNITAQVIGRNGRREVDPFIELGRHELEIVRLVSVRAIEGESPYEVAQDTSLDILSDYLALSQPASTKLIRINVICAPTQVTGGSARHLLEPGWHVNVLASPEDRPTAASFDGFTRASDPMRFDGFMLAHVATSAALWPNISDGPYDEFEPQPDISTVQLQRINVRGVLSDGLVLNVGRAALDACRRGISPLTDGLVSVDVVDIEPIAEDQVHSVIDTMIEISLGIDERRLAYHPVNWGQDPVKRRIGFSQSLTEFARFSVDKIKNLPWYIADSVRLRAGSALTDKLHGQHGEAEVSAARLRSSMDLEFMREVRAIESERAALAQTMREPIPEGRMDIYGRVWEGLRKLSFAILDGSAGPAGVQMPTSDEHAGRSKVLPDANDAFPDWRADWPVPEWLKASRSLAQREPSEISWLDVDRATELLGVVDVRYQRLQKRTEDLEKRLALISAEREHLDDVLRDLDSDVLDLGEECQWLQADLQIEEESWVSMLQAVAPSPIQGEQS
;
A
#
# COMPACT_ATOMS: atom_id res chain seq x y z
N MET A 1 -9.70 -6.14 14.94
CA MET A 1 -10.18 -4.85 14.44
C MET A 1 -9.08 -3.83 14.68
N THR A 2 -8.21 -3.62 13.70
CA THR A 2 -7.19 -2.56 13.74
C THR A 2 -7.90 -1.23 13.53
N ARG A 3 -7.71 -0.31 14.47
CA ARG A 3 -8.24 1.05 14.35
C ARG A 3 -7.60 1.68 13.11
N PRO A 4 -8.38 2.29 12.19
CA PRO A 4 -7.81 3.04 11.08
C PRO A 4 -6.82 4.10 11.63
N PRO A 5 -5.86 4.59 10.82
CA PRO A 5 -5.00 5.67 11.25
C PRO A 5 -5.88 6.82 11.78
N THR A 6 -5.67 7.18 13.06
CA THR A 6 -6.32 8.32 13.72
C THR A 6 -6.05 9.55 12.88
N SER A 7 -7.04 9.95 12.08
CA SER A 7 -6.99 11.16 11.29
C SER A 7 -6.98 12.33 12.26
N SER A 8 -5.79 12.90 12.47
CA SER A 8 -5.59 13.94 13.44
C SER A 8 -5.07 15.20 12.78
N LEU A 9 -5.59 16.34 13.22
CA LEU A 9 -5.13 17.65 12.76
C LEU A 9 -4.76 18.49 13.97
N SER A 10 -3.67 19.24 13.82
CA SER A 10 -3.18 20.13 14.85
C SER A 10 -3.39 21.59 14.45
N VAL A 11 -3.96 22.35 15.38
CA VAL A 11 -4.21 23.79 15.31
C VAL A 11 -3.30 24.43 16.34
N VAL A 12 -2.31 25.19 15.90
CA VAL A 12 -1.29 25.80 16.77
C VAL A 12 -1.50 27.31 16.81
N LEU A 13 -1.69 27.86 18.01
CA LEU A 13 -1.69 29.30 18.24
C LEU A 13 -0.30 29.75 18.72
N LEU A 14 0.37 30.55 17.89
CA LEU A 14 1.68 31.13 18.16
C LEU A 14 1.60 32.33 19.12
N PRO A 15 2.70 32.63 19.84
CA PRO A 15 2.80 33.83 20.66
C PRO A 15 2.84 35.10 19.79
N SER A 16 2.22 36.18 20.25
CA SER A 16 2.05 37.41 19.47
C SER A 16 3.39 38.06 19.07
N GLY A 17 4.42 37.93 19.91
CA GLY A 17 5.72 38.59 19.72
C GLY A 17 6.71 37.89 18.77
N ARG A 18 6.47 36.62 18.39
CA ARG A 18 7.45 35.80 17.62
C ARG A 18 6.84 35.03 16.45
N ARG A 19 5.71 35.54 15.93
CA ARG A 19 4.96 34.88 14.86
C ARG A 19 5.84 34.61 13.64
N THR A 20 6.54 35.63 13.15
CA THR A 20 7.25 35.57 11.86
C THR A 20 8.40 34.58 11.93
N GLU A 21 9.20 34.67 12.99
CA GLU A 21 10.38 33.84 13.23
C GLU A 21 10.00 32.36 13.35
N LEU A 22 8.92 32.05 14.08
CA LEU A 22 8.43 30.68 14.23
C LEU A 22 7.84 30.14 12.91
N LEU A 23 7.06 30.93 12.16
CA LEU A 23 6.53 30.48 10.87
C LEU A 23 7.64 30.24 9.83
N ASP A 24 8.70 31.05 9.84
CA ASP A 24 9.88 30.86 8.99
C ASP A 24 10.60 29.56 9.31
N LEU A 25 10.79 29.28 10.59
CA LEU A 25 11.41 28.02 11.03
C LEU A 25 10.52 26.80 10.73
N VAL A 26 9.20 26.92 10.90
CA VAL A 26 8.24 25.88 10.51
C VAL A 26 8.34 25.59 9.02
N GLU A 27 8.39 26.61 8.17
CA GLU A 27 8.54 26.39 6.72
C GLU A 27 9.84 25.68 6.37
N GLU A 28 10.95 26.09 6.99
CA GLU A 28 12.24 25.41 6.81
C GLU A 28 12.16 23.93 7.18
N TRP A 29 11.62 23.62 8.37
CA TRP A 29 11.52 22.26 8.87
C TRP A 29 10.52 21.41 8.08
N THR A 30 9.38 21.96 7.70
CA THR A 30 8.40 21.27 6.83
C THR A 30 8.98 20.98 5.45
N ARG A 31 9.73 21.94 4.86
CA ARG A 31 10.42 21.75 3.57
C ARG A 31 11.52 20.70 3.66
N ALA A 32 12.20 20.62 4.80
CA ALA A 32 13.24 19.63 5.10
C ALA A 32 12.68 18.26 5.54
N TRP A 33 11.36 18.03 5.46
CA TRP A 33 10.72 16.77 5.85
C TRP A 33 10.82 16.45 7.34
N ILE A 34 11.04 17.46 8.18
CA ILE A 34 11.14 17.31 9.64
C ILE A 34 9.77 17.40 10.30
N LEU A 35 8.83 18.18 9.74
CA LEU A 35 7.48 18.39 10.29
C LEU A 35 6.39 18.03 9.28
N THR A 36 5.29 17.50 9.78
CA THR A 36 4.02 17.36 9.05
C THR A 36 3.28 18.70 9.00
N PRO A 37 2.43 18.93 7.98
CA PRO A 37 1.64 20.15 7.90
C PRO A 37 0.65 20.30 9.06
N ALA A 38 0.40 21.54 9.48
CA ALA A 38 -0.56 21.91 10.51
C ALA A 38 -1.20 23.28 10.21
N LEU A 39 -2.25 23.63 10.96
CA LEU A 39 -2.87 24.95 10.94
C LEU A 39 -2.17 25.85 11.96
N TRP A 40 -1.56 26.94 11.50
CA TRP A 40 -0.83 27.89 12.33
C TRP A 40 -1.59 29.21 12.41
N LEU A 41 -1.84 29.71 13.62
CA LEU A 41 -2.58 30.94 13.88
C LEU A 41 -1.80 31.84 14.83
N SER A 42 -2.14 33.11 14.87
CA SER A 42 -1.74 34.07 15.90
C SER A 42 -2.96 34.79 16.45
N ALA A 43 -2.83 35.41 17.63
CA ALA A 43 -3.95 36.12 18.27
C ALA A 43 -4.58 37.19 17.34
N GLY A 44 -3.76 37.91 16.56
CA GLY A 44 -4.23 38.91 15.60
C GLY A 44 -5.04 38.37 14.41
N ASP A 45 -4.99 37.06 14.16
CA ASP A 45 -5.74 36.41 13.08
C ASP A 45 -7.17 36.03 13.50
N ILE A 46 -7.48 36.16 14.80
CA ILE A 46 -8.79 35.85 15.38
C ILE A 46 -9.49 37.17 15.66
N LYS A 47 -10.47 37.50 14.82
CA LYS A 47 -11.26 38.71 14.98
C LYS A 47 -12.64 38.33 15.52
N PRO A 48 -13.01 38.83 16.72
CA PRO A 48 -14.38 38.71 17.18
C PRO A 48 -15.33 39.30 16.14
N PHE A 49 -16.49 38.68 15.97
CA PHE A 49 -17.50 39.23 15.06
C PHE A 49 -17.92 40.63 15.53
N ALA A 50 -17.60 41.65 14.72
CA ALA A 50 -17.99 43.02 14.95
C ALA A 50 -19.01 43.42 13.89
N SER A 51 -20.27 43.63 14.27
CA SER A 51 -21.26 44.19 13.36
C SER A 51 -20.90 45.65 13.06
N GLU A 52 -20.79 46.02 11.78
CA GLU A 52 -20.52 47.41 11.34
C GLU A 52 -21.63 48.41 11.74
N ARG A 53 -22.75 47.91 12.26
CA ARG A 53 -23.81 48.72 12.87
C ARG A 53 -23.81 48.40 14.35
N GLY A 54 -23.62 49.42 15.19
CA GLY A 54 -23.53 49.31 16.65
C GLY A 54 -24.82 48.86 17.37
N SER A 55 -25.52 47.86 16.85
CA SER A 55 -26.57 47.14 17.55
C SER A 55 -25.95 45.98 18.33
N ALA A 56 -25.90 46.13 19.65
CA ALA A 56 -25.59 45.04 20.56
C ALA A 56 -26.53 43.85 20.29
N ARG A 57 -25.95 42.67 19.96
CA ARG A 57 -26.58 41.34 19.78
C ARG A 57 -26.76 40.81 18.34
N GLU A 58 -25.80 40.99 17.45
CA GLU A 58 -25.60 40.00 16.39
C GLU A 58 -24.34 39.18 16.73
N ILE A 59 -24.54 37.97 17.27
CA ILE A 59 -23.48 37.00 17.54
C ILE A 59 -23.28 36.21 16.23
N GLY A 60 -22.31 36.62 15.43
CA GLY A 60 -21.86 35.88 14.25
C GLY A 60 -20.62 35.04 14.54
N PRO A 61 -20.25 34.09 13.66
CA PRO A 61 -19.02 33.33 13.79
C PRO A 61 -17.80 34.27 13.73
N PRO A 62 -16.75 34.02 14.52
CA PRO A 62 -15.52 34.81 14.47
C PRO A 62 -14.86 34.67 13.10
N ASN A 63 -14.20 35.73 12.63
CA ASN A 63 -13.38 35.64 11.43
C ASN A 63 -11.99 35.15 11.85
N ILE A 64 -11.66 33.93 11.45
CA ILE A 64 -10.40 33.27 11.79
C ILE A 64 -9.65 32.94 10.51
N THR A 65 -8.42 33.43 10.38
CA THR A 65 -7.52 33.07 9.28
C THR A 65 -6.36 32.24 9.82
N ALA A 66 -6.13 31.07 9.23
CA ALA A 66 -4.99 30.21 9.58
C ALA A 66 -4.00 30.15 8.42
N GLN A 67 -2.73 29.86 8.71
CA GLN A 67 -1.73 29.52 7.72
C GLN A 67 -1.48 28.02 7.72
N VAL A 68 -1.61 27.42 6.55
CA VAL A 68 -1.13 26.07 6.29
C VAL A 68 0.24 26.17 5.66
N ILE A 69 1.22 25.56 6.31
CA ILE A 69 2.58 25.47 5.79
C ILE A 69 2.80 24.06 5.29
N GLY A 70 3.14 23.95 4.01
CA GLY A 70 3.44 22.71 3.33
C GLY A 70 4.80 22.76 2.66
N ARG A 71 5.18 21.64 2.04
CA ARG A 71 6.49 21.50 1.37
C ARG A 71 6.69 22.50 0.24
N ASN A 72 5.60 22.91 -0.40
CA ASN A 72 5.59 23.76 -1.60
C ASN A 72 5.28 25.24 -1.29
N GLY A 73 5.19 25.61 -0.01
CA GLY A 73 4.97 26.99 0.44
C GLY A 73 3.85 27.13 1.47
N ARG A 74 3.44 28.39 1.71
CA ARG A 74 2.40 28.76 2.68
C ARG A 74 1.10 29.16 1.98
N ARG A 75 -0.05 28.86 2.59
CA ARG A 75 -1.37 29.30 2.15
C ARG A 75 -2.21 29.78 3.32
N GLU A 76 -2.90 30.89 3.14
CA GLU A 76 -3.94 31.33 4.09
C GLU A 76 -5.25 30.60 3.82
N VAL A 77 -5.88 30.13 4.90
CA VAL A 77 -7.07 29.28 4.86
C VAL A 77 -8.05 29.67 5.97
N ASP A 78 -9.31 29.32 5.76
CA ASP A 78 -10.28 29.24 6.84
C ASP A 78 -10.11 27.89 7.55
N PRO A 79 -9.75 27.86 8.85
CA PRO A 79 -9.49 26.61 9.56
C PRO A 79 -10.71 25.69 9.62
N PHE A 80 -11.95 26.21 9.62
CA PHE A 80 -13.16 25.40 9.70
C PHE A 80 -13.51 24.75 8.36
N ILE A 81 -13.23 25.45 7.26
CA ILE A 81 -13.34 24.84 5.92
C ILE A 81 -12.33 23.70 5.80
N GLU A 82 -11.09 23.89 6.25
CA GLU A 82 -10.07 22.83 6.21
C GLU A 82 -10.39 21.67 7.16
N LEU A 83 -10.85 21.94 8.39
CA LEU A 83 -11.31 20.90 9.32
C LEU A 83 -12.49 20.11 8.76
N GLY A 84 -13.43 20.78 8.08
CA GLY A 84 -14.61 20.14 7.48
C GLY A 84 -14.32 19.32 6.22
N ARG A 85 -13.13 19.40 5.63
CA ARG A 85 -12.72 18.58 4.48
C ARG A 85 -12.31 17.16 4.86
N HIS A 86 -12.01 16.92 6.13
CA HIS A 86 -11.44 15.67 6.60
C HIS A 86 -12.34 15.03 7.65
N GLU A 87 -12.53 13.71 7.58
CA GLU A 87 -13.09 12.96 8.69
C GLU A 87 -11.99 12.82 9.74
N LEU A 88 -12.05 13.61 10.82
CA LEU A 88 -11.03 13.65 11.87
C LEU A 88 -11.49 12.89 13.12
N GLU A 89 -10.63 12.04 13.66
CA GLU A 89 -10.82 11.43 14.98
C GLU A 89 -10.37 12.37 16.11
N ILE A 90 -9.29 13.13 15.90
CA ILE A 90 -8.69 14.00 16.93
C ILE A 90 -8.34 15.37 16.36
N VAL A 91 -8.69 16.43 17.08
CA VAL A 91 -8.20 17.79 16.83
C VAL A 91 -7.38 18.25 18.03
N ARG A 92 -6.11 18.59 17.81
CA ARG A 92 -5.21 19.10 18.86
C ARG A 92 -5.12 20.62 18.76
N LEU A 93 -5.67 21.33 19.74
CA LEU A 93 -5.47 22.76 19.90
C LEU A 93 -4.26 22.99 20.81
N VAL A 94 -3.18 23.51 20.25
CA VAL A 94 -1.93 23.79 20.97
C VAL A 94 -1.73 25.30 21.09
N SER A 95 -1.81 25.84 22.31
CA SER A 95 -1.41 27.22 22.59
C SER A 95 0.08 27.26 22.92
N VAL A 96 0.78 28.24 22.38
CA VAL A 96 2.20 28.47 22.63
C VAL A 96 2.38 29.79 23.36
N ARG A 97 2.93 29.70 24.57
CA ARG A 97 3.21 30.85 25.44
C ARG A 97 4.72 31.00 25.64
N ALA A 98 5.26 32.13 25.20
CA ALA A 98 6.66 32.49 25.44
C ALA A 98 6.72 33.51 26.60
N ILE A 99 7.38 33.16 27.70
CA ILE A 99 7.57 34.06 28.84
C ILE A 99 8.81 34.91 28.57
N GLU A 100 8.64 36.13 28.05
CA GLU A 100 9.74 37.03 27.74
C GLU A 100 9.78 38.22 28.72
N GLY A 101 10.70 38.19 29.69
CA GLY A 101 10.90 39.29 30.64
C GLY A 101 9.68 39.62 31.50
N GLU A 102 9.55 40.90 31.87
CA GLU A 102 8.34 41.48 32.47
C GLU A 102 7.26 41.75 31.40
N SER A 103 7.07 40.84 30.45
CA SER A 103 5.96 40.95 29.51
C SER A 103 4.64 40.75 30.28
N PRO A 104 3.68 41.69 30.19
CA PRO A 104 2.38 41.50 30.81
C PRO A 104 1.72 40.28 30.21
N TYR A 105 1.14 39.45 31.09
CA TYR A 105 0.22 38.37 30.73
C TYR A 105 -0.70 38.81 29.57
N GLU A 106 -0.57 38.17 28.41
CA GLU A 106 -1.20 38.63 27.17
C GLU A 106 -2.71 38.30 27.17
N VAL A 107 -3.51 39.16 27.81
CA VAL A 107 -4.98 39.06 27.85
C VAL A 107 -5.60 38.93 26.44
N ALA A 108 -4.96 39.52 25.42
CA ALA A 108 -5.38 39.42 24.03
C ALA A 108 -5.22 38.00 23.45
N GLN A 109 -4.15 37.28 23.83
CA GLN A 109 -3.95 35.89 23.41
C GLN A 109 -5.01 34.99 24.03
N ASP A 110 -5.30 35.16 25.32
CA ASP A 110 -6.34 34.41 26.03
C ASP A 110 -7.72 34.62 25.44
N THR A 111 -8.10 35.87 25.20
CA THR A 111 -9.40 36.18 24.60
C THR A 111 -9.54 35.50 23.24
N SER A 112 -8.46 35.47 22.46
CA SER A 112 -8.44 34.81 21.15
C SER A 112 -8.51 33.28 21.29
N LEU A 113 -7.82 32.71 22.28
CA LEU A 113 -7.83 31.29 22.60
C LEU A 113 -9.21 30.81 23.04
N ASP A 114 -9.87 31.56 23.92
CA ASP A 114 -11.21 31.24 24.40
C ASP A 114 -12.19 31.21 23.21
N ILE A 115 -12.16 32.24 22.35
CA ILE A 115 -12.99 32.30 21.14
C ILE A 115 -12.73 31.09 20.22
N LEU A 116 -11.46 30.79 19.94
CA LEU A 116 -11.08 29.67 19.07
C LEU A 116 -11.48 28.32 19.68
N SER A 117 -11.23 28.13 20.97
CA SER A 117 -11.53 26.92 21.73
C SER A 117 -13.03 26.64 21.81
N ASP A 118 -13.82 27.66 22.12
CA ASP A 118 -15.28 27.55 22.22
C ASP A 118 -15.87 27.23 20.85
N TYR A 119 -15.41 27.92 19.82
CA TYR A 119 -15.92 27.71 18.48
C TYR A 119 -15.47 26.35 17.90
N LEU A 120 -14.25 25.89 18.17
CA LEU A 120 -13.81 24.53 17.83
C LEU A 120 -14.70 23.48 18.51
N ALA A 121 -15.00 23.64 19.80
CA ALA A 121 -15.88 22.73 20.52
C ALA A 121 -17.32 22.72 19.98
N LEU A 122 -17.83 23.87 19.53
CA LEU A 122 -19.16 23.98 18.89
C LEU A 122 -19.20 23.39 17.47
N SER A 123 -18.10 23.52 16.73
CA SER A 123 -17.98 23.04 15.34
C SER A 123 -17.63 21.56 15.21
N GLN A 124 -17.30 20.91 16.32
CA GLN A 124 -16.82 19.53 16.35
C GLN A 124 -17.96 18.51 16.08
N PRO A 125 -17.79 17.58 15.13
CA PRO A 125 -18.65 16.41 15.01
C PRO A 125 -18.57 15.55 16.28
N ALA A 126 -19.68 14.93 16.69
CA ALA A 126 -19.75 14.13 17.93
C ALA A 126 -18.74 12.97 18.02
N SER A 127 -18.17 12.54 16.89
CA SER A 127 -17.17 11.47 16.80
C SER A 127 -15.72 11.95 16.99
N THR A 128 -15.45 13.25 16.91
CA THR A 128 -14.09 13.80 17.00
C THR A 128 -13.79 14.20 18.44
N LYS A 129 -12.56 13.96 18.91
CA LYS A 129 -12.06 14.39 20.23
C LYS A 129 -11.25 15.68 20.10
N LEU A 130 -11.61 16.73 20.84
CA LEU A 130 -10.83 17.98 20.92
C LEU A 130 -9.90 17.92 22.13
N ILE A 131 -8.60 18.10 21.91
CA ILE A 131 -7.58 18.07 22.95
C ILE A 131 -6.91 19.43 23.03
N ARG A 132 -6.91 20.02 24.22
CA ARG A 132 -6.38 21.36 24.47
C ARG A 132 -5.09 21.26 25.24
N ILE A 133 -4.00 21.73 24.65
CA ILE A 133 -2.64 21.65 25.20
C ILE A 133 -2.09 23.08 25.31
N ASN A 134 -1.71 23.51 26.50
CA ASN A 134 -1.02 24.77 26.73
C ASN A 134 0.47 24.52 26.86
N VAL A 135 1.30 24.96 25.91
CA VAL A 135 2.76 24.79 25.93
C VAL A 135 3.41 26.09 26.35
N ILE A 136 4.16 26.03 27.45
CA ILE A 136 4.76 27.17 28.12
C ILE A 136 6.27 27.06 27.98
N CYS A 137 6.87 28.03 27.31
CA CYS A 137 8.30 28.12 27.08
C CYS A 137 8.85 29.36 27.76
N ALA A 138 9.90 29.19 28.56
CA ALA A 138 10.59 30.28 29.22
C ALA A 138 12.09 30.22 28.87
N PRO A 139 12.70 31.33 28.42
CA PRO A 139 14.13 31.44 28.30
C PRO A 139 14.77 31.39 29.69
N THR A 140 15.98 30.86 29.75
CA THR A 140 16.76 30.79 30.98
C THR A 140 17.22 32.18 31.41
N GLN A 141 17.37 32.37 32.73
CA GLN A 141 17.80 33.63 33.36
C GLN A 141 16.79 34.78 33.26
N VAL A 142 15.56 34.50 32.85
CA VAL A 142 14.48 35.48 32.78
C VAL A 142 13.51 35.27 33.93
N THR A 143 13.26 36.34 34.70
CA THR A 143 12.23 36.41 35.75
C THR A 143 10.95 37.02 35.16
N GLY A 144 9.77 36.56 35.57
CA GLY A 144 8.49 37.10 35.09
C GLY A 144 7.35 36.08 34.98
N GLY A 145 7.66 34.79 35.01
CA GLY A 145 6.62 33.74 35.00
C GLY A 145 5.77 33.75 36.27
N SER A 146 4.49 34.15 36.15
CA SER A 146 3.52 34.01 37.24
C SER A 146 2.88 32.63 37.27
N ALA A 147 2.46 32.15 38.45
CA ALA A 147 1.69 30.90 38.61
C ALA A 147 0.44 30.82 37.71
N ARG A 148 -0.14 31.96 37.33
CA ARG A 148 -1.26 32.02 36.37
C ARG A 148 -0.92 31.49 34.97
N HIS A 149 0.32 31.67 34.50
CA HIS A 149 0.76 31.12 33.22
C HIS A 149 0.85 29.58 33.26
N LEU A 150 1.11 29.02 34.45
CA LEU A 150 1.31 27.58 34.66
C LEU A 150 -0.01 26.84 34.95
N LEU A 151 -0.98 27.51 35.58
CA LEU A 151 -2.17 26.89 36.15
C LEU A 151 -3.44 27.42 35.49
N GLU A 152 -3.52 27.30 34.16
CA GLU A 152 -4.71 27.72 33.42
C GLU A 152 -5.79 26.63 33.46
N PRO A 153 -7.00 26.95 33.97
CA PRO A 153 -8.13 26.03 33.96
C PRO A 153 -8.69 25.87 32.53
N GLY A 154 -9.36 24.75 32.24
CA GLY A 154 -10.01 24.50 30.95
C GLY A 154 -9.11 23.83 29.88
N TRP A 155 -7.81 23.70 30.16
CA TRP A 155 -6.87 22.92 29.36
C TRP A 155 -6.89 21.45 29.77
N HIS A 156 -6.68 20.54 28.80
CA HIS A 156 -6.49 19.12 29.13
C HIS A 156 -5.13 18.89 29.78
N VAL A 157 -4.13 19.66 29.36
CA VAL A 157 -2.78 19.61 29.92
C VAL A 157 -2.09 20.97 29.81
N ASN A 158 -1.45 21.38 30.90
CA ASN A 158 -0.49 22.48 30.91
C ASN A 158 0.91 21.88 30.85
N VAL A 159 1.70 22.25 29.85
CA VAL A 159 3.01 21.67 29.55
C VAL A 159 4.07 22.72 29.74
N LEU A 160 5.00 22.49 30.67
CA LEU A 160 6.18 23.32 30.85
C LEU A 160 7.34 22.73 30.06
N ALA A 161 7.82 23.49 29.07
CA ALA A 161 8.99 23.12 28.28
C ALA A 161 10.25 23.21 29.14
N SER A 162 10.87 22.06 29.39
CA SER A 162 12.07 21.96 30.21
C SER A 162 13.31 22.08 29.32
N PRO A 163 14.25 23.00 29.62
CA PRO A 163 15.55 23.06 28.94
C PRO A 163 16.49 21.90 29.31
N GLU A 164 16.07 21.01 30.21
CA GLU A 164 16.95 20.06 30.89
C GLU A 164 17.22 18.81 30.04
N ASP A 165 18.16 18.91 29.10
CA ASP A 165 18.87 17.77 28.50
C ASP A 165 20.38 17.86 28.85
N ARG A 166 20.91 16.82 29.51
CA ARG A 166 22.28 16.80 30.01
C ARG A 166 22.91 15.40 29.94
N PRO A 167 24.08 15.30 29.28
CA PRO A 167 25.13 14.36 29.68
C PRO A 167 26.13 14.97 30.71
N THR A 168 26.26 16.30 30.88
CA THR A 168 27.15 16.93 31.88
C THR A 168 26.69 18.30 32.42
N ALA A 169 27.10 18.66 33.65
CA ALA A 169 26.62 19.80 34.45
C ALA A 169 26.94 21.23 33.94
N ALA A 170 27.69 21.42 32.84
CA ALA A 170 28.03 22.75 32.30
C ALA A 170 27.19 23.23 31.08
N SER A 171 26.48 22.34 30.38
CA SER A 171 25.68 22.64 29.17
C SER A 171 24.29 23.30 29.36
N PHE A 172 24.00 23.93 30.51
CA PHE A 172 22.62 24.18 31.00
C PHE A 172 21.72 25.09 30.16
N ASP A 173 22.27 25.71 29.12
CA ASP A 173 21.83 27.07 28.77
C ASP A 173 22.02 27.40 27.28
N GLY A 174 22.52 26.47 26.47
CA GLY A 174 22.92 26.78 25.09
C GLY A 174 21.75 27.12 24.15
N PHE A 175 20.57 26.57 24.41
CA PHE A 175 19.38 26.67 23.55
C PHE A 175 18.27 27.57 24.10
N THR A 176 18.30 27.90 25.38
CA THR A 176 17.26 28.72 26.03
C THR A 176 17.76 30.08 26.50
N ARG A 177 19.03 30.41 26.24
CA ARG A 177 19.59 31.73 26.50
C ARG A 177 18.81 32.80 25.75
N ALA A 178 18.36 33.82 26.47
CA ALA A 178 17.79 35.03 25.86
C ALA A 178 18.76 35.71 24.87
N SER A 179 20.08 35.48 24.99
CA SER A 179 21.09 36.01 24.08
C SER A 179 21.13 35.34 22.69
N ASP A 180 20.48 34.18 22.51
CA ASP A 180 20.43 33.43 21.25
C ASP A 180 18.96 33.13 20.88
N PRO A 181 18.23 34.12 20.35
CA PRO A 181 16.80 34.01 20.11
C PRO A 181 16.46 32.89 19.12
N MET A 182 17.27 32.70 18.08
CA MET A 182 17.04 31.69 17.04
C MET A 182 17.08 30.26 17.60
N ARG A 183 18.01 29.96 18.52
CA ARG A 183 18.04 28.66 19.19
C ARG A 183 16.84 28.45 20.11
N PHE A 184 16.38 29.52 20.76
CA PHE A 184 15.19 29.45 21.59
C PHE A 184 13.92 29.24 20.75
N ASP A 185 13.82 29.82 19.56
CA ASP A 185 12.75 29.51 18.59
C ASP A 185 12.75 28.04 18.19
N GLY A 186 13.91 27.46 17.91
CA GLY A 186 14.05 26.03 17.64
C GLY A 186 13.68 25.15 18.83
N PHE A 187 14.04 25.56 20.05
CA PHE A 187 13.60 24.90 21.27
C PHE A 187 12.07 24.92 21.42
N MET A 188 11.45 26.09 21.25
CA MET A 188 9.99 26.23 21.29
C MET A 188 9.31 25.37 20.24
N LEU A 189 9.78 25.43 18.99
CA LEU A 189 9.20 24.67 17.89
C LEU A 189 9.32 23.15 18.12
N ALA A 190 10.43 22.65 18.68
CA ALA A 190 10.56 21.24 19.02
C ALA A 190 9.53 20.77 20.07
N HIS A 191 9.26 21.62 21.06
CA HIS A 191 8.21 21.40 22.07
C HIS A 191 6.82 21.38 21.48
N VAL A 192 6.51 22.38 20.66
CA VAL A 192 5.25 22.48 19.94
C VAL A 192 5.05 21.27 19.03
N ALA A 193 6.05 20.92 18.21
CA ALA A 193 6.00 19.80 17.30
C ALA A 193 5.73 18.47 18.04
N THR A 194 6.33 18.26 19.21
CA THR A 194 6.11 17.05 20.00
C THR A 194 4.71 17.02 20.60
N SER A 195 4.26 18.13 21.20
CA SER A 195 2.93 18.18 21.83
C SER A 195 1.79 18.13 20.81
N ALA A 196 2.01 18.69 19.62
CA ALA A 196 1.07 18.64 18.50
C ALA A 196 1.21 17.39 17.62
N ALA A 197 2.13 16.46 17.95
CA ALA A 197 2.42 15.26 17.15
C ALA A 197 2.74 15.57 15.66
N LEU A 198 3.52 16.62 15.42
CA LEU A 198 3.90 17.06 14.07
C LEU A 198 5.12 16.33 13.50
N TRP A 199 5.74 15.44 14.27
CA TRP A 199 6.83 14.63 13.76
C TRP A 199 6.29 13.61 12.76
N PRO A 200 6.89 13.49 11.56
CA PRO A 200 6.51 12.47 10.60
C PRO A 200 6.49 11.09 11.25
N ASN A 201 5.43 10.33 10.96
CA ASN A 201 5.24 8.95 11.44
C ASN A 201 4.92 8.79 12.92
N ILE A 202 4.73 9.88 13.67
CA ILE A 202 4.15 9.86 15.01
C ILE A 202 2.69 10.30 14.86
N SER A 203 1.77 9.34 14.80
CA SER A 203 0.32 9.61 14.65
C SER A 203 -0.34 10.03 15.96
N ASP A 204 0.18 9.47 17.06
CA ASP A 204 -0.42 9.58 18.39
C ASP A 204 0.40 10.59 19.18
N GLY A 205 -0.27 11.64 19.62
CA GLY A 205 0.30 12.67 20.46
C GLY A 205 0.48 12.15 21.89
N PRO A 206 1.52 12.60 22.61
CA PRO A 206 1.80 12.17 23.97
C PRO A 206 0.68 12.52 24.97
N TYR A 207 -0.25 13.41 24.57
CA TYR A 207 -1.35 13.88 25.39
C TYR A 207 -2.72 13.44 24.86
N ASP A 208 -2.76 12.55 23.87
CA ASP A 208 -4.01 12.19 23.19
C ASP A 208 -5.00 11.45 24.10
N GLU A 209 -4.48 10.71 25.07
CA GLU A 209 -5.27 9.92 26.01
C GLU A 209 -5.68 10.71 27.25
N PHE A 210 -5.17 11.94 27.44
CA PHE A 210 -5.52 12.74 28.60
C PHE A 210 -7.03 13.08 28.59
N GLU A 211 -7.66 12.89 29.75
CA GLU A 211 -9.03 13.31 30.00
C GLU A 211 -9.04 14.72 30.59
N PRO A 212 -10.01 15.58 30.22
CA PRO A 212 -10.13 16.91 30.79
C PRO A 212 -10.43 16.80 32.30
N GLN A 213 -9.51 17.27 33.14
CA GLN A 213 -9.72 17.34 34.58
C GLN A 213 -10.23 18.75 34.96
N PRO A 214 -11.45 18.89 35.50
CA PRO A 214 -12.05 20.19 35.78
C PRO A 214 -11.39 20.95 36.94
N ASP A 215 -10.73 20.25 37.88
CA ASP A 215 -10.35 20.83 39.18
C ASP A 215 -8.84 20.79 39.50
N ILE A 216 -8.00 20.16 38.67
CA ILE A 216 -6.56 20.06 38.92
C ILE A 216 -5.78 20.58 37.72
N SER A 217 -5.24 21.80 37.85
CA SER A 217 -4.24 22.35 36.93
C SER A 217 -2.89 21.63 37.16
N THR A 218 -2.80 20.37 36.75
CA THR A 218 -1.51 19.66 36.75
C THR A 218 -0.63 20.23 35.65
N VAL A 219 0.64 20.49 35.99
CA VAL A 219 1.65 20.93 35.05
C VAL A 219 2.53 19.74 34.72
N GLN A 220 2.58 19.37 33.45
CA GLN A 220 3.44 18.33 32.93
C GLN A 220 4.76 18.95 32.49
N LEU A 221 5.87 18.43 33.01
CA LEU A 221 7.19 18.82 32.55
C LEU A 221 7.52 18.02 31.29
N GLN A 222 7.66 18.70 30.15
CA GLN A 222 8.06 18.05 28.91
C GLN A 222 9.57 18.22 28.70
N ARG A 223 10.23 17.12 28.32
CA ARG A 223 11.63 17.08 27.94
C ARG A 223 11.74 16.43 26.58
N ILE A 224 12.54 17.02 25.70
CA ILE A 224 12.68 16.55 24.32
C ILE A 224 14.15 16.50 23.98
N ASN A 225 14.57 15.39 23.37
CA ASN A 225 15.89 15.22 22.82
C ASN A 225 15.74 14.94 21.32
N VAL A 226 16.04 15.95 20.50
CA VAL A 226 16.05 15.80 19.04
C VAL A 226 17.48 15.54 18.60
N ARG A 227 17.73 14.33 18.07
CA ARG A 227 19.03 13.95 17.52
C ARG A 227 18.95 13.87 16.01
N GLY A 228 19.62 14.79 15.33
CA GLY A 228 19.86 14.67 13.89
C GLY A 228 20.92 13.62 13.63
N VAL A 229 20.55 12.50 13.03
CA VAL A 229 21.51 11.52 12.51
C VAL A 229 21.85 11.94 11.08
N LEU A 230 22.94 12.70 10.92
CA LEU A 230 23.49 13.01 9.59
C LEU A 230 24.06 11.71 9.01
N SER A 231 23.27 11.08 8.14
CA SER A 231 23.40 9.67 7.83
C SER A 231 24.13 9.37 6.52
N ASP A 232 24.68 10.38 5.83
CA ASP A 232 25.29 10.22 4.50
C ASP A 232 26.27 9.03 4.44
N GLY A 233 26.96 8.72 5.55
CA GLY A 233 27.73 7.48 5.70
C GLY A 233 27.18 6.48 6.73
N LEU A 234 26.58 6.93 7.83
CA LEU A 234 26.27 6.03 8.95
C LEU A 234 25.17 5.02 8.60
N VAL A 235 24.06 5.45 7.99
CA VAL A 235 22.97 4.51 7.64
C VAL A 235 23.43 3.55 6.55
N LEU A 236 24.23 4.02 5.59
CA LEU A 236 24.85 3.15 4.58
C LEU A 236 25.83 2.16 5.22
N ASN A 237 26.63 2.59 6.19
CA ASN A 237 27.59 1.74 6.89
C ASN A 237 26.90 0.74 7.82
N VAL A 238 25.85 1.13 8.53
CA VAL A 238 25.03 0.26 9.37
C VAL A 238 24.26 -0.73 8.50
N GLY A 239 23.64 -0.27 7.41
CA GLY A 239 22.97 -1.12 6.43
C GLY A 239 23.94 -2.11 5.79
N ARG A 240 25.13 -1.66 5.39
CA ARG A 240 26.20 -2.53 4.89
C ARG A 240 26.66 -3.53 5.95
N ALA A 241 26.88 -3.10 7.19
CA ALA A 241 27.30 -3.97 8.28
C ALA A 241 26.22 -5.03 8.60
N ALA A 242 24.95 -4.64 8.57
CA ALA A 242 23.81 -5.55 8.73
C ALA A 242 23.75 -6.57 7.58
N LEU A 243 23.85 -6.13 6.32
CA LEU A 243 23.91 -7.04 5.16
C LEU A 243 25.13 -7.96 5.20
N ASP A 244 26.30 -7.45 5.57
CA ASP A 244 27.52 -8.26 5.75
C ASP A 244 27.42 -9.22 6.95
N ALA A 245 26.56 -8.95 7.94
CA ALA A 245 26.26 -9.85 9.06
C ALA A 245 25.27 -10.95 8.65
N CYS A 246 24.17 -10.60 7.96
CA CYS A 246 23.25 -11.56 7.35
C CYS A 246 23.99 -12.55 6.44
N ARG A 247 24.87 -12.04 5.56
CA ARG A 247 25.71 -12.88 4.68
C ARG A 247 26.57 -13.91 5.42
N ARG A 248 27.04 -13.57 6.63
CA ARG A 248 27.90 -14.46 7.41
C ARG A 248 27.11 -15.57 8.11
N GLY A 249 25.78 -15.62 7.95
CA GLY A 249 24.90 -16.51 8.70
C GLY A 249 24.93 -16.21 10.20
N ILE A 250 25.44 -15.05 10.61
CA ILE A 250 25.45 -14.62 12.01
C ILE A 250 24.05 -14.09 12.29
N SER A 251 23.15 -15.00 12.62
CA SER A 251 21.86 -14.62 13.15
C SER A 251 22.07 -13.91 14.50
N PRO A 252 21.39 -12.78 14.78
CA PRO A 252 21.34 -12.20 16.12
C PRO A 252 20.91 -13.21 17.20
N LEU A 253 20.24 -14.29 16.80
CA LEU A 253 19.85 -15.42 17.64
C LEU A 253 21.02 -16.26 18.14
N THR A 254 22.17 -16.18 17.50
CA THR A 254 23.41 -16.82 17.96
C THR A 254 24.19 -15.97 18.95
N ASP A 255 23.80 -14.69 19.13
CA ASP A 255 24.36 -13.80 20.12
C ASP A 255 23.64 -14.01 21.47
N GLY A 256 24.31 -14.70 22.40
CA GLY A 256 23.77 -15.04 23.72
C GLY A 256 23.44 -13.83 24.62
N LEU A 257 23.72 -12.60 24.18
CA LEU A 257 23.30 -11.37 24.84
C LEU A 257 21.96 -10.81 24.32
N VAL A 258 21.54 -11.18 23.11
CA VAL A 258 20.27 -10.76 22.47
C VAL A 258 19.16 -11.80 22.68
N SER A 259 19.51 -13.05 22.96
CA SER A 259 18.59 -14.17 23.18
C SER A 259 17.80 -14.11 24.52
N VAL A 260 17.56 -12.92 25.06
CA VAL A 260 16.73 -12.76 26.26
C VAL A 260 15.27 -12.76 25.80
N ASP A 261 14.54 -13.80 26.22
CA ASP A 261 13.13 -14.13 25.92
C ASP A 261 12.90 -15.06 24.72
N VAL A 262 13.57 -16.22 24.70
CA VAL A 262 13.27 -17.29 23.73
C VAL A 262 11.92 -17.93 24.04
N VAL A 263 10.90 -17.60 23.24
CA VAL A 263 9.73 -18.45 22.97
C VAL A 263 10.25 -19.81 22.52
N ASP A 264 9.62 -20.92 22.90
CA ASP A 264 10.04 -22.27 22.47
C ASP A 264 10.00 -22.32 20.92
N ILE A 265 11.14 -22.21 20.24
CA ILE A 265 11.24 -22.04 18.78
C ILE A 265 11.49 -23.38 18.07
N GLU A 266 10.84 -23.58 16.93
CA GLU A 266 10.98 -24.78 16.10
C GLU A 266 11.37 -24.41 14.66
N PRO A 267 12.41 -24.99 14.06
CA PRO A 267 12.75 -24.69 12.67
C PRO A 267 11.67 -25.21 11.71
N ILE A 268 11.32 -24.41 10.72
CA ILE A 268 10.42 -24.80 9.62
C ILE A 268 11.11 -25.89 8.78
N ALA A 269 10.34 -26.88 8.33
CA ALA A 269 10.84 -27.93 7.44
C ALA A 269 11.22 -27.35 6.06
N GLU A 270 12.33 -27.82 5.48
CA GLU A 270 12.89 -27.28 4.22
C GLU A 270 11.87 -27.24 3.06
N ASP A 271 10.94 -28.21 3.00
CA ASP A 271 9.90 -28.28 1.98
C ASP A 271 8.81 -27.20 2.13
N GLN A 272 8.68 -26.60 3.32
CA GLN A 272 7.69 -25.58 3.63
C GLN A 272 8.24 -24.15 3.55
N VAL A 273 9.57 -23.98 3.54
CA VAL A 273 10.25 -22.67 3.54
C VAL A 273 9.72 -21.76 2.42
N HIS A 274 9.61 -22.26 1.20
CA HIS A 274 9.18 -21.45 0.06
C HIS A 274 7.73 -20.94 0.22
N SER A 275 6.82 -21.82 0.66
CA SER A 275 5.42 -21.46 0.90
C SER A 275 5.27 -20.41 2.01
N VAL A 276 6.13 -20.47 3.03
CA VAL A 276 6.14 -19.50 4.11
C VAL A 276 6.64 -18.14 3.62
N ILE A 277 7.70 -18.12 2.79
CA ILE A 277 8.22 -16.89 2.16
C ILE A 277 7.15 -16.24 1.28
N ASP A 278 6.44 -17.01 0.45
CA ASP A 278 5.35 -16.47 -0.39
C ASP A 278 4.26 -15.82 0.48
N THR A 279 3.88 -16.48 1.56
CA THR A 279 2.91 -15.94 2.54
C THR A 279 3.42 -14.65 3.18
N MET A 280 4.72 -14.58 3.51
CA MET A 280 5.33 -13.35 4.02
C MET A 280 5.28 -12.21 3.02
N ILE A 281 5.55 -12.48 1.73
CA ILE A 281 5.48 -11.48 0.67
C ILE A 281 4.05 -10.94 0.57
N GLU A 282 3.04 -11.81 0.57
CA GLU A 282 1.63 -11.40 0.57
C GLU A 282 1.26 -10.55 1.79
N ILE A 283 1.70 -10.98 2.98
CA ILE A 283 1.51 -10.21 4.22
C ILE A 283 2.19 -8.84 4.11
N SER A 284 3.42 -8.77 3.60
CA SER A 284 4.18 -7.53 3.45
C SER A 284 3.46 -6.54 2.53
N LEU A 285 2.88 -7.03 1.43
CA LEU A 285 2.05 -6.24 0.52
C LEU A 285 0.67 -5.92 1.11
N GLY A 286 0.27 -6.61 2.17
CA GLY A 286 -0.95 -6.39 2.94
C GLY A 286 -0.84 -5.36 4.06
N ILE A 287 0.38 -5.02 4.49
CA ILE A 287 0.64 -4.08 5.59
C ILE A 287 0.07 -2.69 5.25
N ASP A 288 -0.53 -2.06 6.26
CA ASP A 288 -0.97 -0.67 6.23
C ASP A 288 -1.89 -0.40 5.02
N GLU A 289 -3.02 -1.11 4.96
CA GLU A 289 -4.05 -0.98 3.91
C GLU A 289 -3.55 -1.29 2.49
N ARG A 290 -2.55 -2.17 2.38
CA ARG A 290 -1.92 -2.55 1.11
C ARG A 290 -1.22 -1.39 0.41
N ARG A 291 -0.64 -0.44 1.15
CA ARG A 291 0.08 0.71 0.58
C ARG A 291 1.27 0.36 -0.32
N LEU A 292 1.89 -0.80 -0.10
CA LEU A 292 2.95 -1.32 -0.97
C LEU A 292 2.40 -2.06 -2.20
N ALA A 293 1.11 -2.41 -2.20
CA ALA A 293 0.49 -3.06 -3.34
C ALA A 293 0.29 -2.07 -4.47
N TYR A 294 0.43 -2.58 -5.69
CA TYR A 294 0.05 -1.83 -6.86
C TYR A 294 -1.47 -1.60 -6.85
N HIS A 295 -1.86 -0.33 -6.80
CA HIS A 295 -3.23 0.09 -7.05
C HIS A 295 -3.33 0.55 -8.50
N PRO A 296 -3.93 -0.25 -9.41
CA PRO A 296 -4.15 0.20 -10.76
C PRO A 296 -4.97 1.49 -10.71
N VAL A 297 -4.54 2.49 -11.49
CA VAL A 297 -5.34 3.70 -11.69
C VAL A 297 -6.70 3.27 -12.21
N ASN A 298 -7.73 3.47 -11.40
CA ASN A 298 -9.08 3.07 -11.73
C ASN A 298 -9.60 4.10 -12.75
N TRP A 299 -9.26 3.88 -14.02
CA TRP A 299 -9.90 4.56 -15.14
C TRP A 299 -11.40 4.30 -14.96
N GLY A 300 -12.15 5.33 -14.60
CA GLY A 300 -13.54 5.20 -14.16
C GLY A 300 -14.31 4.25 -15.06
N GLN A 301 -15.20 3.44 -14.46
CA GLN A 301 -15.93 2.39 -15.17
C GLN A 301 -16.43 2.90 -16.52
N ASP A 302 -16.05 2.19 -17.60
CA ASP A 302 -16.59 2.44 -18.93
C ASP A 302 -18.10 2.62 -18.81
N PRO A 303 -18.68 3.70 -19.39
CA PRO A 303 -20.07 4.03 -19.17
C PRO A 303 -20.95 2.81 -19.48
N VAL A 304 -21.79 2.43 -18.52
CA VAL A 304 -22.64 1.25 -18.60
C VAL A 304 -23.36 1.24 -19.95
N LYS A 305 -23.02 0.28 -20.81
CA LYS A 305 -23.62 0.14 -22.15
C LYS A 305 -25.13 -0.04 -21.99
N ARG A 306 -25.89 1.03 -22.21
CA ARG A 306 -27.35 1.01 -22.20
C ARG A 306 -27.82 0.06 -23.32
N ARG A 307 -28.61 -0.95 -22.97
CA ARG A 307 -29.31 -1.78 -23.96
C ARG A 307 -30.46 -0.96 -24.54
N ILE A 308 -30.24 -0.38 -25.71
CA ILE A 308 -31.24 0.39 -26.47
C ILE A 308 -31.88 -0.58 -27.48
N GLY A 309 -33.21 -0.61 -27.54
CA GLY A 309 -33.95 -1.45 -28.51
C GLY A 309 -33.73 -0.97 -29.94
N PHE A 310 -33.80 -1.88 -30.93
CA PHE A 310 -33.53 -1.58 -32.35
C PHE A 310 -34.34 -0.39 -32.89
N SER A 311 -35.62 -0.27 -32.51
CA SER A 311 -36.47 0.85 -32.91
C SER A 311 -36.05 2.18 -32.28
N GLN A 312 -35.60 2.17 -31.03
CA GLN A 312 -35.10 3.35 -30.34
C GLN A 312 -33.73 3.76 -30.89
N SER A 313 -32.87 2.79 -31.23
CA SER A 313 -31.62 3.03 -31.95
C SER A 313 -31.87 3.61 -33.33
N LEU A 314 -32.85 3.11 -34.09
CA LEU A 314 -33.21 3.66 -35.40
C LEU A 314 -33.78 5.08 -35.28
N THR A 315 -34.53 5.36 -34.22
CA THR A 315 -35.09 6.70 -33.96
C THR A 315 -33.99 7.68 -33.55
N GLU A 316 -33.08 7.27 -32.68
CA GLU A 316 -31.91 8.07 -32.27
C GLU A 316 -30.95 8.28 -33.44
N PHE A 317 -30.71 7.24 -34.25
CA PHE A 317 -29.93 7.32 -35.49
C PHE A 317 -30.59 8.22 -36.52
N ALA A 318 -31.92 8.16 -36.69
CA ALA A 318 -32.64 9.06 -37.59
C ALA A 318 -32.58 10.52 -37.10
N ARG A 319 -32.72 10.76 -35.79
CA ARG A 319 -32.60 12.11 -35.20
C ARG A 319 -31.18 12.67 -35.37
N PHE A 320 -30.18 11.83 -35.13
CA PHE A 320 -28.77 12.13 -35.36
C PHE A 320 -28.46 12.37 -36.85
N SER A 321 -29.04 11.54 -37.73
CA SER A 321 -28.85 11.64 -39.18
C SER A 321 -29.54 12.85 -39.78
N VAL A 322 -30.70 13.28 -39.26
CA VAL A 322 -31.38 14.50 -39.69
C VAL A 322 -30.52 15.74 -39.42
N ASP A 323 -29.83 15.81 -38.29
CA ASP A 323 -28.89 16.90 -38.00
C ASP A 323 -27.66 16.86 -38.92
N LYS A 324 -27.24 15.68 -39.38
CA LYS A 324 -26.16 15.55 -40.38
C LYS A 324 -26.63 15.85 -41.81
N ILE A 325 -27.84 15.45 -42.19
CA ILE A 325 -28.44 15.70 -43.51
C ILE A 325 -28.73 17.20 -43.71
N LYS A 326 -29.16 17.91 -42.66
CA LYS A 326 -29.35 19.38 -42.73
C LYS A 326 -28.08 20.14 -43.08
N ASN A 327 -26.92 19.63 -42.68
CA ASN A 327 -25.62 20.23 -42.95
C ASN A 327 -24.99 19.75 -44.27
N LEU A 328 -25.55 18.71 -44.89
CA LEU A 328 -25.07 18.12 -46.14
C LEU A 328 -24.99 19.10 -47.33
N PRO A 329 -25.98 20.00 -47.55
CA PRO A 329 -25.87 21.03 -48.60
C PRO A 329 -24.66 21.95 -48.38
N TRP A 330 -24.35 22.24 -47.11
CA TRP A 330 -23.21 23.07 -46.72
C TRP A 330 -21.89 22.34 -46.98
N TYR A 331 -21.78 21.05 -46.62
CA TYR A 331 -20.60 20.21 -46.89
C TYR A 331 -20.34 19.97 -48.38
N ILE A 332 -21.40 19.82 -49.20
CA ILE A 332 -21.27 19.69 -50.65
C ILE A 332 -20.76 21.02 -51.25
N ALA A 333 -21.30 22.16 -50.81
CA ALA A 333 -20.81 23.47 -51.23
C ALA A 333 -19.36 23.72 -50.84
N ASP A 334 -18.95 23.26 -49.65
CA ASP A 334 -17.58 23.38 -49.15
C ASP A 334 -16.61 22.48 -49.92
N SER A 335 -17.00 21.25 -50.23
CA SER A 335 -16.20 20.33 -51.06
C SER A 335 -16.02 20.83 -52.49
N VAL A 336 -17.06 21.47 -53.06
CA VAL A 336 -16.97 22.14 -54.36
C VAL A 336 -16.06 23.36 -54.29
N ARG A 337 -16.10 24.14 -53.21
CA ARG A 337 -15.18 25.27 -52.98
C ARG A 337 -13.74 24.84 -52.82
N LEU A 338 -13.46 23.76 -52.09
CA LEU A 338 -12.12 23.22 -51.91
C LEU A 338 -11.54 22.68 -53.22
N ARG A 339 -12.35 21.97 -54.02
CA ARG A 339 -11.94 21.52 -55.37
C ARG A 339 -11.74 22.68 -56.35
N ALA A 340 -12.57 23.71 -56.27
CA ALA A 340 -12.38 24.92 -57.05
C ALA A 340 -11.11 25.67 -56.62
N GLY A 341 -10.83 25.75 -55.31
CA GLY A 341 -9.63 26.36 -54.75
C GLY A 341 -8.35 25.64 -55.13
N SER A 342 -8.33 24.29 -55.08
CA SER A 342 -7.18 23.49 -55.53
C SER A 342 -6.98 23.61 -57.05
N ALA A 343 -8.05 23.55 -57.84
CA ALA A 343 -7.99 23.71 -59.29
C ALA A 343 -7.57 25.12 -59.73
N LEU A 344 -7.96 26.16 -58.97
CA LEU A 344 -7.55 27.55 -59.19
C LEU A 344 -6.09 27.76 -58.80
N THR A 345 -5.63 27.17 -57.69
CA THR A 345 -4.22 27.22 -57.27
C THR A 345 -3.33 26.54 -58.32
N ASP A 346 -3.72 25.35 -58.80
CA ASP A 346 -3.00 24.62 -59.85
C ASP A 346 -2.99 25.37 -61.20
N LYS A 347 -4.08 26.07 -61.56
CA LYS A 347 -4.16 26.80 -62.84
C LYS A 347 -3.56 28.19 -62.83
N LEU A 348 -3.64 28.93 -61.72
CA LEU A 348 -3.21 30.33 -61.66
C LEU A 348 -1.78 30.49 -61.15
N HIS A 349 -1.37 29.66 -60.19
CA HIS A 349 -0.05 29.77 -59.56
C HIS A 349 0.89 28.62 -59.95
N GLY A 350 0.36 27.52 -60.50
CA GLY A 350 1.12 26.32 -60.82
C GLY A 350 1.60 25.60 -59.55
N GLN A 351 1.97 24.32 -59.66
CA GLN A 351 2.34 23.49 -58.51
C GLN A 351 3.56 24.01 -57.70
N HIS A 352 4.24 25.06 -58.17
CA HIS A 352 5.43 25.66 -57.55
C HIS A 352 5.31 27.18 -57.32
N GLY A 353 4.10 27.74 -57.36
CA GLY A 353 3.88 29.17 -57.07
C GLY A 353 3.88 29.49 -55.57
N GLU A 354 4.37 30.68 -55.19
CA GLU A 354 4.53 31.12 -53.78
C GLU A 354 3.22 31.40 -53.01
N ALA A 355 2.05 31.28 -53.64
CA ALA A 355 0.77 31.61 -53.02
C ALA A 355 -0.24 30.45 -53.17
N GLU A 356 -0.72 29.97 -52.02
CA GLU A 356 -1.80 29.00 -51.93
C GLU A 356 -3.14 29.72 -51.66
N VAL A 357 -4.17 29.45 -52.47
CA VAL A 357 -5.51 29.98 -52.20
C VAL A 357 -6.19 29.07 -51.17
N SER A 358 -5.89 29.30 -49.89
CA SER A 358 -6.47 28.51 -48.80
C SER A 358 -7.91 28.97 -48.50
N ALA A 359 -8.88 28.08 -48.74
CA ALA A 359 -10.27 28.24 -48.30
C ALA A 359 -10.51 27.67 -46.88
N ALA A 360 -9.45 27.41 -46.11
CA ALA A 360 -9.55 26.80 -44.78
C ALA A 360 -9.98 27.84 -43.72
N ARG A 361 -11.29 28.03 -43.57
CA ARG A 361 -11.82 28.78 -42.40
C ARG A 361 -12.80 28.02 -41.51
N LEU A 362 -13.13 26.76 -41.81
CA LEU A 362 -14.05 25.99 -40.97
C LEU A 362 -13.46 24.62 -40.64
N ARG A 363 -13.20 24.45 -39.35
CA ARG A 363 -12.52 23.31 -38.74
C ARG A 363 -13.40 22.06 -38.81
N SER A 364 -12.78 20.91 -39.04
CA SER A 364 -13.48 19.64 -39.18
C SER A 364 -14.06 19.15 -37.84
N SER A 365 -15.02 18.23 -37.87
CA SER A 365 -15.59 17.65 -36.64
C SER A 365 -14.59 16.80 -35.86
N MET A 366 -13.58 16.21 -36.51
CA MET A 366 -12.48 15.50 -35.84
C MET A 366 -11.59 16.45 -35.04
N ASP A 367 -11.36 17.67 -35.53
CA ASP A 367 -10.61 18.69 -34.78
C ASP A 367 -11.36 19.11 -33.51
N LEU A 368 -12.70 19.10 -33.53
CA LEU A 368 -13.51 19.43 -32.35
C LEU A 368 -13.47 18.33 -31.28
N GLU A 369 -13.42 17.06 -31.68
CA GLU A 369 -13.27 15.93 -30.76
C GLU A 369 -11.87 15.88 -30.16
N PHE A 370 -10.83 16.00 -30.99
CA PHE A 370 -9.45 16.09 -30.53
C PHE A 370 -9.24 17.26 -29.55
N MET A 371 -9.83 18.43 -29.82
CA MET A 371 -9.73 19.57 -28.90
C MET A 371 -10.51 19.39 -27.59
N ARG A 372 -11.57 18.57 -27.57
CA ARG A 372 -12.26 18.23 -26.32
C ARG A 372 -11.40 17.31 -25.46
N GLU A 373 -10.76 16.34 -26.09
CA GLU A 373 -9.84 15.41 -25.43
C GLU A 373 -8.61 16.15 -24.89
N VAL A 374 -8.01 17.05 -25.68
CA VAL A 374 -6.91 17.91 -25.23
C VAL A 374 -7.34 18.81 -24.06
N ARG A 375 -8.52 19.42 -24.11
CA ARG A 375 -9.02 20.24 -22.98
C ARG A 375 -9.31 19.43 -21.73
N ALA A 376 -9.80 18.20 -21.86
CA ALA A 376 -10.01 17.30 -20.74
C ALA A 376 -8.66 17.00 -20.06
N ILE A 377 -7.66 16.61 -20.85
CA ILE A 377 -6.28 16.36 -20.39
C ILE A 377 -5.68 17.62 -19.75
N GLU A 378 -5.87 18.80 -20.34
CA GLU A 378 -5.38 20.06 -19.79
C GLU A 378 -6.07 20.43 -18.47
N SER A 379 -7.39 20.22 -18.35
CA SER A 379 -8.14 20.48 -17.13
C SER A 379 -7.73 19.52 -16.00
N GLU A 380 -7.44 18.27 -16.33
CA GLU A 380 -6.97 17.26 -15.39
C GLU A 380 -5.52 17.51 -14.98
N ARG A 381 -4.66 17.90 -15.92
CA ARG A 381 -3.30 18.39 -15.62
C ARG A 381 -3.32 19.64 -14.76
N ALA A 382 -4.27 20.55 -14.96
CA ALA A 382 -4.44 21.73 -14.14
C ALA A 382 -4.91 21.37 -12.73
N ALA A 383 -5.85 20.43 -12.59
CA ALA A 383 -6.28 19.90 -11.30
C ALA A 383 -5.13 19.20 -10.56
N LEU A 384 -4.40 18.30 -11.22
CA LEU A 384 -3.21 17.65 -10.66
C LEU A 384 -2.11 18.65 -10.29
N ALA A 385 -1.86 19.65 -11.14
CA ALA A 385 -0.91 20.72 -10.84
C ALA A 385 -1.38 21.57 -9.66
N GLN A 386 -2.69 21.74 -9.48
CA GLN A 386 -3.27 22.42 -8.33
C GLN A 386 -3.11 21.59 -7.06
N THR A 387 -3.42 20.30 -7.07
CA THR A 387 -3.17 19.36 -5.96
C THR A 387 -1.69 19.24 -5.62
N MET A 388 -0.80 19.29 -6.62
CA MET A 388 0.65 19.32 -6.39
C MET A 388 1.11 20.66 -5.80
N ARG A 389 0.41 21.77 -6.07
CA ARG A 389 0.68 23.09 -5.47
C ARG A 389 0.02 23.27 -4.11
N GLU A 390 -0.91 22.39 -3.74
CA GLU A 390 -1.51 22.42 -2.41
C GLU A 390 -0.43 22.13 -1.36
N PRO A 391 -0.34 22.97 -0.29
CA PRO A 391 0.62 22.75 0.77
C PRO A 391 0.42 21.41 1.50
N ILE A 392 -0.84 20.99 1.62
CA ILE A 392 -1.25 19.65 2.01
C ILE A 392 -1.80 19.00 0.75
N PRO A 393 -1.03 18.16 0.06
CA PRO A 393 -1.56 17.47 -1.11
C PRO A 393 -2.69 16.52 -0.67
N GLU A 394 -3.90 16.70 -1.22
CA GLU A 394 -4.97 15.72 -1.07
C GLU A 394 -4.45 14.34 -1.52
N GLY A 395 -4.46 13.37 -0.59
CA GLY A 395 -4.19 11.97 -0.91
C GLY A 395 -2.74 11.58 -1.20
N ARG A 396 -1.72 12.39 -0.90
CA ARG A 396 -0.33 11.90 -0.95
C ARG A 396 0.00 11.11 0.31
N MET A 397 -0.17 9.79 0.18
CA MET A 397 0.31 8.78 1.12
C MET A 397 1.85 8.77 1.09
N ASP A 398 2.48 9.58 1.94
CA ASP A 398 3.90 9.41 2.23
C ASP A 398 4.11 7.96 2.71
N ILE A 399 5.14 7.26 2.25
CA ILE A 399 5.42 5.89 2.71
C ILE A 399 5.80 6.00 4.20
N TYR A 400 4.82 5.71 5.07
CA TYR A 400 4.93 5.96 6.49
C TYR A 400 5.98 5.05 7.15
N GLY A 401 6.60 5.55 8.22
CA GLY A 401 7.40 4.77 9.16
C GLY A 401 6.65 3.57 9.74
N ARG A 402 5.31 3.56 9.73
CA ARG A 402 4.47 2.40 10.07
C ARG A 402 4.63 1.23 9.11
N VAL A 403 4.77 1.50 7.81
CA VAL A 403 5.07 0.44 6.82
C VAL A 403 6.41 -0.19 7.15
N TRP A 404 7.42 0.64 7.43
CA TRP A 404 8.74 0.18 7.85
C TRP A 404 8.73 -0.56 9.18
N GLU A 405 7.94 -0.10 10.16
CA GLU A 405 7.74 -0.77 11.43
C GLU A 405 7.11 -2.15 11.23
N GLY A 406 6.07 -2.23 10.39
CA GLY A 406 5.40 -3.48 10.03
C GLY A 406 6.36 -4.45 9.33
N LEU A 407 7.06 -3.99 8.30
CA LEU A 407 8.07 -4.80 7.61
C LEU A 407 9.16 -5.28 8.57
N ARG A 408 9.66 -4.40 9.44
CA ARG A 408 10.67 -4.74 10.45
C ARG A 408 10.16 -5.82 11.41
N LYS A 409 8.95 -5.66 11.97
CA LYS A 409 8.33 -6.65 12.87
C LYS A 409 8.12 -7.98 12.16
N LEU A 410 7.66 -7.96 10.91
CA LEU A 410 7.48 -9.14 10.08
C LEU A 410 8.80 -9.90 9.86
N SER A 411 9.88 -9.17 9.53
CA SER A 411 11.21 -9.73 9.33
C SER A 411 11.84 -10.29 10.60
N PHE A 412 11.61 -9.68 11.76
CA PHE A 412 12.09 -10.25 13.03
C PHE A 412 11.28 -11.47 13.41
N ALA A 413 9.94 -11.39 13.38
CA ALA A 413 9.04 -12.46 13.79
C ALA A 413 9.28 -13.81 13.08
N ILE A 414 9.70 -13.79 11.80
CA ILE A 414 10.02 -15.02 11.05
C ILE A 414 11.35 -15.66 11.48
N LEU A 415 12.28 -14.85 11.98
CA LEU A 415 13.61 -15.30 12.39
C LEU A 415 13.62 -15.70 13.87
N ASP A 416 13.03 -14.87 14.73
CA ASP A 416 13.14 -15.01 16.19
C ASP A 416 11.85 -15.51 16.87
N GLY A 417 10.77 -15.67 16.12
CA GLY A 417 9.48 -16.11 16.66
C GLY A 417 8.75 -15.06 17.49
N SER A 418 9.21 -13.79 17.47
CA SER A 418 8.56 -12.66 18.13
C SER A 418 7.19 -12.34 17.52
N ALA A 419 6.43 -11.49 18.20
CA ALA A 419 5.11 -11.09 17.72
C ALA A 419 5.23 -10.32 16.39
N GLY A 420 4.48 -10.79 15.38
CA GLY A 420 4.34 -10.10 14.10
C GLY A 420 3.65 -8.74 14.21
N PRO A 421 3.46 -8.04 13.07
CA PRO A 421 2.72 -6.79 13.03
C PRO A 421 1.32 -6.93 13.65
N ALA A 422 0.84 -5.89 14.33
CA ALA A 422 -0.45 -5.93 15.01
C ALA A 422 -1.59 -6.25 14.03
N GLY A 423 -2.40 -7.27 14.36
CA GLY A 423 -3.52 -7.71 13.52
C GLY A 423 -3.13 -8.62 12.35
N VAL A 424 -1.86 -9.00 12.22
CA VAL A 424 -1.38 -9.98 11.25
C VAL A 424 -1.15 -11.31 11.96
N GLN A 425 -1.81 -12.36 11.48
CA GLN A 425 -1.52 -13.71 11.93
C GLN A 425 -0.28 -14.22 11.19
N MET A 426 0.74 -14.60 11.95
CA MET A 426 1.98 -15.08 11.37
C MET A 426 1.78 -16.52 10.86
N PRO A 427 2.34 -16.89 9.69
CA PRO A 427 2.31 -18.28 9.21
C PRO A 427 3.05 -19.24 10.15
N THR A 428 3.87 -18.67 11.04
CA THR A 428 4.72 -19.37 11.99
C THR A 428 4.13 -19.53 13.39
N SER A 429 3.03 -18.86 13.71
CA SER A 429 2.41 -18.94 15.03
C SER A 429 1.44 -20.12 15.09
N ASP A 430 1.87 -21.23 15.69
CA ASP A 430 1.01 -22.38 15.95
C ASP A 430 0.30 -22.17 17.31
N GLU A 431 -0.94 -21.66 17.28
CA GLU A 431 -1.71 -21.31 18.50
C GLU A 431 -1.90 -22.49 19.47
N HIS A 432 -1.74 -23.73 18.99
CA HIS A 432 -1.96 -24.95 19.75
C HIS A 432 -0.69 -25.55 20.37
N ALA A 433 0.50 -25.17 19.91
CA ALA A 433 1.76 -25.81 20.32
C ALA A 433 2.59 -24.99 21.33
N GLY A 434 2.25 -23.72 21.54
CA GLY A 434 3.07 -22.81 22.37
C GLY A 434 4.48 -22.58 21.82
N ARG A 435 4.72 -22.99 20.57
CA ARG A 435 5.99 -22.93 19.88
C ARG A 435 5.89 -22.08 18.62
N SER A 436 6.81 -21.13 18.45
CA SER A 436 6.91 -20.33 17.24
C SER A 436 7.80 -21.04 16.23
N LYS A 437 7.29 -21.27 15.02
CA LYS A 437 8.12 -21.80 13.93
C LYS A 437 9.03 -20.70 13.35
N VAL A 438 10.27 -20.99 13.00
CA VAL A 438 11.20 -19.97 12.47
C VAL A 438 11.97 -20.48 11.27
N LEU A 439 12.42 -19.56 10.41
CA LEU A 439 13.29 -19.95 9.29
C LEU A 439 14.62 -20.51 9.81
N PRO A 440 15.09 -21.64 9.26
CA PRO A 440 16.32 -22.27 9.70
C PRO A 440 17.57 -21.45 9.33
N ASP A 441 17.56 -20.74 8.19
CA ASP A 441 18.63 -19.84 7.77
C ASP A 441 18.11 -18.40 7.57
N ALA A 442 18.88 -17.42 8.05
CA ALA A 442 18.62 -16.02 7.77
C ALA A 442 18.74 -15.69 6.27
N ASN A 443 19.53 -16.45 5.51
CA ASN A 443 19.63 -16.31 4.05
C ASN A 443 18.33 -16.65 3.31
N ASP A 444 17.43 -17.43 3.92
CA ASP A 444 16.11 -17.73 3.34
C ASP A 444 15.22 -16.47 3.32
N ALA A 445 15.35 -15.60 4.33
CA ALA A 445 14.64 -14.31 4.41
C ALA A 445 15.43 -13.18 3.73
N PHE A 446 16.76 -13.21 3.83
CA PHE A 446 17.67 -12.18 3.34
C PHE A 446 18.72 -12.81 2.43
N PRO A 447 18.37 -13.10 1.16
CA PRO A 447 19.31 -13.73 0.24
C PRO A 447 20.57 -12.87 0.11
N ASP A 448 21.74 -13.52 0.02
CA ASP A 448 23.00 -12.83 -0.19
C ASP A 448 22.93 -12.08 -1.54
N TRP A 449 22.89 -10.75 -1.46
CA TRP A 449 22.82 -9.87 -2.61
C TRP A 449 24.09 -9.93 -3.49
N ARG A 450 25.19 -10.47 -2.95
CA ARG A 450 26.41 -10.78 -3.73
C ARG A 450 26.45 -12.23 -4.21
N ALA A 451 25.55 -13.10 -3.75
CA ALA A 451 25.53 -14.46 -4.26
C ALA A 451 25.09 -14.40 -5.72
N ASP A 452 25.94 -14.96 -6.58
CA ASP A 452 25.57 -15.16 -7.95
C ASP A 452 24.69 -16.41 -8.03
N TRP A 453 23.59 -16.30 -8.76
CA TRP A 453 22.74 -17.45 -9.03
C TRP A 453 23.49 -18.41 -9.97
N PRO A 454 23.80 -19.63 -9.53
CA PRO A 454 24.50 -20.59 -10.38
C PRO A 454 23.56 -21.01 -11.48
N VAL A 455 23.94 -20.73 -12.73
CA VAL A 455 23.12 -21.09 -13.88
C VAL A 455 23.05 -22.63 -13.95
N PRO A 456 21.86 -23.25 -13.90
CA PRO A 456 21.76 -24.70 -13.96
C PRO A 456 22.36 -25.28 -15.24
N GLU A 457 23.02 -26.43 -15.17
CA GLU A 457 23.69 -27.07 -16.32
C GLU A 457 22.76 -27.26 -17.53
N TRP A 458 21.48 -27.56 -17.28
CA TRP A 458 20.49 -27.72 -18.33
C TRP A 458 20.18 -26.42 -19.09
N LEU A 459 20.39 -25.26 -18.45
CA LEU A 459 20.19 -23.93 -19.01
C LEU A 459 21.44 -23.48 -19.79
N LYS A 460 22.63 -23.84 -19.29
CA LYS A 460 23.92 -23.66 -20.00
C LYS A 460 23.95 -24.41 -21.34
N ALA A 461 23.31 -25.58 -21.41
CA ALA A 461 23.22 -26.39 -22.62
C ALA A 461 22.32 -25.79 -23.73
N SER A 462 21.59 -24.70 -23.45
CA SER A 462 20.75 -24.05 -24.46
C SER A 462 21.61 -23.23 -25.45
N ARG A 463 21.34 -23.39 -26.75
CA ARG A 463 22.15 -22.81 -27.85
C ARG A 463 22.30 -21.28 -27.79
N SER A 464 21.41 -20.56 -27.12
CA SER A 464 21.49 -19.10 -26.94
C SER A 464 22.55 -18.66 -25.93
N LEU A 465 22.91 -19.51 -24.97
CA LEU A 465 23.86 -19.19 -23.89
C LEU A 465 25.27 -19.69 -24.13
N ALA A 466 25.47 -20.66 -25.02
CA ALA A 466 26.75 -21.34 -25.25
C ALA A 466 27.90 -20.45 -25.78
N GLN A 467 27.68 -19.17 -26.06
CA GLN A 467 28.70 -18.24 -26.58
C GLN A 467 29.12 -17.14 -25.60
N ARG A 468 28.49 -17.03 -24.41
CA ARG A 468 28.81 -16.00 -23.41
C ARG A 468 28.90 -16.62 -22.02
N GLU A 469 30.11 -17.01 -21.62
CA GLU A 469 30.46 -17.37 -20.24
C GLU A 469 30.22 -16.14 -19.34
N PRO A 470 29.28 -16.25 -18.39
CA PRO A 470 29.66 -16.78 -17.08
C PRO A 470 28.74 -17.91 -16.60
N SER A 471 29.26 -18.73 -15.68
CA SER A 471 28.55 -19.82 -15.00
C SER A 471 27.53 -19.36 -13.95
N GLU A 472 27.45 -18.06 -13.73
CA GLU A 472 26.90 -17.39 -12.56
C GLU A 472 26.28 -16.03 -12.97
N ILE A 473 25.15 -15.65 -12.37
CA ILE A 473 24.45 -14.40 -12.66
C ILE A 473 24.23 -13.63 -11.36
N SER A 474 24.72 -12.39 -11.34
CA SER A 474 24.49 -11.49 -10.21
C SER A 474 23.05 -10.99 -10.19
N TRP A 475 22.50 -10.76 -8.99
CA TRP A 475 21.18 -10.14 -8.78
C TRP A 475 21.00 -8.78 -9.49
N LEU A 476 22.10 -8.07 -9.77
CA LEU A 476 22.08 -6.78 -10.45
C LEU A 476 22.08 -6.88 -11.99
N ASP A 477 22.28 -8.07 -12.55
CA ASP A 477 22.32 -8.28 -14.00
C ASP A 477 20.91 -8.56 -14.55
N VAL A 478 20.05 -7.54 -14.49
CA VAL A 478 18.63 -7.59 -14.86
C VAL A 478 18.43 -7.99 -16.33
N ASP A 479 19.29 -7.51 -17.21
CA ASP A 479 19.21 -7.80 -18.65
C ASP A 479 19.42 -9.29 -18.90
N ARG A 480 20.43 -9.90 -18.26
CA ARG A 480 20.71 -11.33 -18.41
C ARG A 480 19.67 -12.20 -17.73
N ALA A 481 19.18 -11.81 -16.55
CA ALA A 481 18.08 -12.48 -15.88
C ALA A 481 16.82 -12.53 -16.76
N THR A 482 16.51 -11.43 -17.46
CA THR A 482 15.37 -11.33 -18.38
C THR A 482 15.55 -12.25 -19.60
N GLU A 483 16.75 -12.30 -20.17
CA GLU A 483 17.07 -13.20 -21.28
C GLU A 483 16.91 -14.69 -20.88
N LEU A 484 17.40 -15.03 -19.68
CA LEU A 484 17.27 -16.37 -19.14
C LEU A 484 15.82 -16.77 -18.88
N LEU A 485 15.03 -15.85 -18.32
CA LEU A 485 13.61 -16.07 -18.06
C LEU A 485 12.89 -16.46 -19.36
N GLY A 486 13.21 -15.78 -20.47
CA GLY A 486 12.71 -16.16 -21.79
C GLY A 486 13.08 -17.58 -22.23
N VAL A 487 14.30 -18.04 -21.91
CA VAL A 487 14.73 -19.43 -22.21
C VAL A 487 13.98 -20.44 -21.33
N VAL A 488 13.80 -20.13 -20.04
CA VAL A 488 13.07 -20.95 -19.08
C VAL A 488 11.60 -21.09 -19.51
N ASP A 489 10.94 -19.99 -19.86
CA ASP A 489 9.55 -19.96 -20.32
C ASP A 489 9.33 -20.84 -21.55
N VAL A 490 10.20 -20.74 -22.55
CA VAL A 490 10.11 -21.58 -23.76
C VAL A 490 10.24 -23.07 -23.40
N ARG A 491 11.11 -23.43 -22.45
CA ARG A 491 11.27 -24.81 -22.02
C ARG A 491 10.08 -25.28 -21.17
N TYR A 492 9.58 -24.44 -20.28
CA TYR A 492 8.40 -24.71 -19.46
C TYR A 492 7.20 -25.02 -20.36
N GLN A 493 6.92 -24.18 -21.35
CA GLN A 493 5.88 -24.40 -22.36
C GLN A 493 6.07 -25.73 -23.11
N ARG A 494 7.30 -26.08 -23.46
CA ARG A 494 7.61 -27.37 -24.13
C ARG A 494 7.37 -28.56 -23.20
N LEU A 495 7.75 -28.46 -21.93
CA LEU A 495 7.54 -29.52 -20.94
C LEU A 495 6.05 -29.69 -20.67
N GLN A 496 5.32 -28.60 -20.44
CA GLN A 496 3.87 -28.63 -20.24
C GLN A 496 3.15 -29.33 -21.40
N LYS A 497 3.48 -28.97 -22.64
CA LYS A 497 2.94 -29.64 -23.84
C LYS A 497 3.29 -31.13 -23.90
N ARG A 498 4.47 -31.51 -23.43
CA ARG A 498 4.89 -32.92 -23.39
C ARG A 498 4.17 -33.69 -22.28
N THR A 499 3.90 -33.07 -21.14
CA THR A 499 3.08 -33.64 -20.08
C THR A 499 1.67 -33.90 -20.59
N GLU A 500 1.05 -32.92 -21.26
CA GLU A 500 -0.27 -33.08 -21.89
C GLU A 500 -0.29 -34.21 -22.94
N ASP A 501 0.77 -34.36 -23.75
CA ASP A 501 0.87 -35.45 -24.73
C ASP A 501 1.02 -36.82 -24.04
N LEU A 502 1.80 -36.90 -22.96
CA LEU A 502 1.97 -38.13 -22.19
C LEU A 502 0.68 -38.52 -21.46
N GLU A 503 -0.05 -37.57 -20.89
CA GLU A 503 -1.36 -37.81 -20.28
C GLU A 503 -2.37 -38.36 -21.30
N LYS A 504 -2.39 -37.80 -22.51
CA LYS A 504 -3.22 -38.33 -23.62
C LYS A 504 -2.84 -39.75 -24.00
N ARG A 505 -1.54 -40.05 -24.11
CA ARG A 505 -1.07 -41.42 -24.41
C ARG A 505 -1.40 -42.39 -23.30
N LEU A 506 -1.25 -41.98 -22.04
CA LEU A 506 -1.56 -42.80 -20.89
C LEU A 506 -3.06 -43.11 -20.83
N ALA A 507 -3.92 -42.12 -21.13
CA ALA A 507 -5.36 -42.32 -21.26
C ALA A 507 -5.72 -43.32 -22.38
N LEU A 508 -4.98 -43.30 -23.49
CA LEU A 508 -5.19 -44.21 -24.61
C LEU A 508 -4.77 -45.65 -24.26
N ILE A 509 -3.62 -45.80 -23.59
CA ILE A 509 -3.14 -47.10 -23.07
C ILE A 509 -4.09 -47.64 -22.00
N SER A 510 -4.62 -46.80 -21.11
CA SER A 510 -5.58 -47.26 -20.11
C SER A 510 -6.89 -47.75 -20.74
N ALA A 511 -7.37 -47.08 -21.80
CA ALA A 511 -8.55 -47.51 -22.54
C ALA A 511 -8.30 -48.83 -23.31
N GLU A 512 -7.11 -49.00 -23.89
CA GLU A 512 -6.72 -50.24 -24.58
C GLU A 512 -6.57 -51.40 -23.60
N ARG A 513 -6.05 -51.14 -22.39
CA ARG A 513 -6.01 -52.14 -21.32
C ARG A 513 -7.41 -52.55 -20.86
N GLU A 514 -8.31 -51.60 -20.66
CA GLU A 514 -9.71 -51.89 -20.28
C GLU A 514 -10.40 -52.75 -21.34
N HIS A 515 -10.18 -52.45 -22.63
CA HIS A 515 -10.66 -53.28 -23.73
C HIS A 515 -10.08 -54.71 -23.71
N LEU A 516 -8.79 -54.87 -23.44
CA LEU A 516 -8.17 -56.19 -23.34
C LEU A 516 -8.67 -56.99 -22.12
N ASP A 517 -8.91 -56.32 -20.99
CA ASP A 517 -9.49 -56.95 -19.80
C ASP A 517 -10.92 -57.44 -20.08
N ASP A 518 -11.71 -56.70 -20.87
CA ASP A 518 -13.04 -57.14 -21.32
C ASP A 518 -12.95 -58.35 -22.27
N VAL A 519 -12.05 -58.32 -23.25
CA VAL A 519 -11.82 -59.46 -24.17
C VAL A 519 -11.38 -60.72 -23.42
N LEU A 520 -10.55 -60.58 -22.37
CA LEU A 520 -10.15 -61.71 -21.54
C LEU A 520 -11.32 -62.29 -20.75
N ARG A 521 -12.25 -61.45 -20.25
CA ARG A 521 -13.47 -61.94 -19.59
C ARG A 521 -14.37 -62.70 -20.55
N ASP A 522 -14.52 -62.21 -21.77
CA ASP A 522 -15.32 -62.91 -22.81
C ASP A 522 -14.70 -64.28 -23.14
N LEU A 523 -13.38 -64.35 -23.30
CA LEU A 523 -12.65 -65.60 -23.52
C LEU A 523 -12.78 -66.59 -22.35
N ASP A 524 -12.70 -66.12 -21.10
CA ASP A 524 -12.91 -66.97 -19.92
C ASP A 524 -14.34 -67.53 -19.88
N SER A 525 -15.34 -66.74 -20.30
CA SER A 525 -16.73 -67.20 -20.47
C SER A 525 -16.83 -68.28 -21.55
N ASP A 526 -16.23 -68.06 -22.72
CA ASP A 526 -16.24 -69.03 -23.81
C ASP A 526 -15.56 -70.35 -23.41
N VAL A 527 -14.47 -70.29 -22.63
CA VAL A 527 -13.78 -71.48 -22.12
C VAL A 527 -14.64 -72.24 -21.11
N LEU A 528 -15.39 -71.54 -20.26
CA LEU A 528 -16.34 -72.16 -19.34
C LEU A 528 -17.46 -72.89 -20.11
N ASP A 529 -18.06 -72.22 -21.10
CA ASP A 529 -19.13 -72.79 -21.93
C ASP A 529 -18.64 -74.04 -22.69
N LEU A 530 -17.45 -73.98 -23.31
CA LEU A 530 -16.82 -75.12 -23.96
C LEU A 530 -16.48 -76.26 -22.98
N GLY A 531 -16.10 -75.92 -21.75
CA GLY A 531 -15.84 -76.88 -20.69
C GLY A 531 -17.11 -77.62 -20.26
N GLU A 532 -18.22 -76.91 -20.13
CA GLU A 532 -19.55 -77.50 -19.86
C GLU A 532 -20.00 -78.38 -21.02
N GLU A 533 -19.82 -77.95 -22.27
CA GLU A 533 -20.14 -78.74 -23.47
C GLU A 533 -19.31 -80.03 -23.55
N CYS A 534 -18.01 -79.96 -23.24
CA CYS A 534 -17.14 -81.14 -23.18
C CYS A 534 -17.57 -82.12 -22.09
N GLN A 535 -17.99 -81.62 -20.91
CA GLN A 535 -18.49 -82.47 -19.82
C GLN A 535 -19.80 -83.16 -20.21
N TRP A 536 -20.71 -82.44 -20.87
CA TRP A 536 -21.94 -83.00 -21.42
C TRP A 536 -21.65 -84.12 -22.44
N LEU A 537 -20.75 -83.88 -23.39
CA LEU A 537 -20.36 -84.88 -24.39
C LEU A 537 -19.68 -86.10 -23.76
N GLN A 538 -18.86 -85.91 -22.72
CA GLN A 538 -18.24 -87.01 -21.97
C GLN A 538 -19.28 -87.85 -21.20
N ALA A 539 -20.27 -87.20 -20.59
CA ALA A 539 -21.36 -87.88 -19.90
C ALA A 539 -22.21 -88.70 -20.88
N ASP A 540 -22.55 -88.14 -22.05
CA ASP A 540 -23.28 -88.86 -23.10
C ASP A 540 -22.48 -90.08 -23.62
N LEU A 541 -21.17 -89.92 -23.83
CA LEU A 541 -20.27 -91.02 -24.21
C LEU A 541 -20.21 -92.12 -23.16
N GLN A 542 -20.16 -91.77 -21.86
CA GLN A 542 -20.20 -92.75 -20.78
C GLN A 542 -21.54 -93.48 -20.71
N ILE A 543 -22.65 -92.78 -20.91
CA ILE A 543 -23.99 -93.39 -20.96
C ILE A 543 -24.08 -94.38 -22.13
N GLU A 544 -23.53 -94.02 -23.31
CA GLU A 544 -23.44 -94.96 -24.42
C GLU A 544 -22.53 -96.15 -24.09
N GLU A 545 -21.33 -95.94 -23.53
CA GLU A 545 -20.43 -97.04 -23.13
C GLU A 545 -21.08 -97.98 -22.11
N GLU A 546 -21.75 -97.46 -21.09
CA GLU A 546 -22.48 -98.26 -20.10
C GLU A 546 -23.65 -99.04 -20.75
N SER A 547 -24.34 -98.43 -21.73
CA SER A 547 -25.36 -99.11 -22.53
C SER A 547 -24.76 -100.28 -23.34
N TRP A 548 -23.61 -100.06 -24.00
CA TRP A 548 -22.89 -101.09 -24.74
C TRP A 548 -22.38 -102.21 -23.83
N VAL A 549 -21.84 -101.90 -22.66
CA VAL A 549 -21.37 -102.88 -21.67
C VAL A 549 -22.53 -103.69 -21.09
N SER A 550 -23.67 -103.07 -20.81
CA SER A 550 -24.90 -103.77 -20.39
C SER A 550 -25.41 -104.72 -21.48
N MET A 551 -25.37 -104.28 -22.75
CA MET A 551 -25.72 -105.13 -23.89
C MET A 551 -24.78 -106.35 -24.02
N LEU A 552 -23.47 -106.15 -23.81
CA LEU A 552 -22.48 -107.23 -23.89
C LEU A 552 -22.57 -108.20 -22.71
N GLN A 553 -22.88 -107.72 -21.50
CA GLN A 553 -23.09 -108.56 -20.32
C GLN A 553 -24.39 -109.39 -20.41
N ALA A 554 -25.42 -108.91 -21.09
CA ALA A 554 -26.63 -109.68 -21.40
C ALA A 554 -26.38 -110.82 -22.41
N VAL A 555 -25.26 -110.81 -23.14
CA VAL A 555 -24.89 -111.79 -24.17
C VAL A 555 -23.79 -112.75 -23.69
N ALA A 556 -23.14 -112.48 -22.55
CA ALA A 556 -22.07 -113.33 -22.04
C ALA A 556 -22.61 -114.60 -21.34
N PRO A 557 -22.31 -115.82 -21.84
CA PRO A 557 -22.68 -117.07 -21.17
C PRO A 557 -21.83 -117.28 -19.91
N SER A 558 -22.48 -117.70 -18.81
CA SER A 558 -21.81 -118.13 -17.57
C SER A 558 -20.66 -119.11 -17.84
N PRO A 559 -19.47 -118.92 -17.27
CA PRO A 559 -18.34 -119.80 -17.50
C PRO A 559 -18.60 -121.17 -16.89
N ILE A 560 -18.51 -122.18 -17.75
CA ILE A 560 -18.53 -123.61 -17.45
C ILE A 560 -17.38 -123.91 -16.49
N GLN A 561 -17.73 -124.46 -15.32
CA GLN A 561 -16.77 -125.08 -14.41
C GLN A 561 -16.10 -126.25 -15.13
N GLY A 562 -14.78 -126.16 -15.35
CA GLY A 562 -13.94 -127.19 -15.95
C GLY A 562 -12.88 -127.68 -14.96
N GLU A 563 -12.75 -129.00 -14.92
CA GLU A 563 -11.98 -129.83 -13.99
C GLU A 563 -10.43 -129.79 -14.17
N GLN A 564 -9.76 -129.96 -13.02
CA GLN A 564 -8.50 -130.70 -12.74
C GLN A 564 -7.29 -130.65 -13.68
N SER A 565 -6.17 -130.18 -13.14
CA SER A 565 -4.95 -130.99 -12.87
C SER A 565 -4.04 -130.31 -11.87
#